data_AF-A0A259HI21-F1
#
_entry.id   AF-A0A259HI21-F1
#
_cell.length_a   1.000
_cell.length_b   1.000
_cell.length_c   1.000
_cell.angle_alpha   90.00
_cell.angle_beta   90.00
_cell.angle_gamma   90.00
#
_symmetry.space_group_name_H-M   'P 1'
#
loop_
_entity.id
_entity.type
_entity.pdbx_description
1 polymer ?
#
loop_
_entity_poly.entity_id
_entity_poly.type
_entity_poly.pdbx_seq_one_letter_code
_entity_poly.pdbx_strand_id
1 'polypeptide(L)' 'KLSFILQEFGREINTTGSKAYDAVMQKCVILMKDELEKAKEQILNVL' A
#
# COMPACT_ATOMS: atom_id res chain seq x y z
N LYS A 1 8.11 -12.86 7.69
CA LYS A 1 8.67 -12.53 6.35
C LYS A 1 7.69 -11.69 5.52
N LEU A 2 6.42 -12.10 5.39
CA LEU A 2 5.41 -11.33 4.64
C LEU A 2 5.14 -9.93 5.21
N SER A 3 5.11 -9.76 6.54
CA SER A 3 4.93 -8.44 7.17
C SER A 3 6.03 -7.44 6.78
N PHE A 4 7.28 -7.90 6.64
CA PHE A 4 8.38 -7.07 6.15
C PHE A 4 8.15 -6.65 4.69
N ILE A 5 7.71 -7.58 3.84
CA ILE A 5 7.40 -7.28 2.43
C ILE A 5 6.27 -6.24 2.33
N LEU A 6 5.19 -6.39 3.11
CA LEU A 6 4.12 -5.39 3.15
C LEU A 6 4.60 -4.02 3.64
N GLN A 7 5.57 -3.99 4.56
CA GLN A 7 6.19 -2.75 4.99
C GLN A 7 6.94 -2.06 3.83
N GLU A 8 7.72 -2.81 3.05
CA GLU A 8 8.43 -2.26 1.88
C GLU A 8 7.44 -1.76 0.81
N PHE A 9 6.36 -2.49 0.52
CA PHE A 9 5.30 -2.00 -0.36
C PHE A 9 4.70 -0.67 0.13
N GLY A 10 4.48 -0.54 1.44
CA GLY A 10 4.02 0.72 2.03
C GLY A 10 4.98 1.89 1.79
N ARG A 11 6.31 1.64 1.84
CA ARG A 11 7.31 2.68 1.52
C ARG A 11 7.20 3.10 0.06
N GLU A 12 7.10 2.16 -0.87
CA GLU A 12 6.99 2.44 -2.31
C GLU A 12 5.70 3.18 -2.68
N ILE A 13 4.57 2.80 -2.08
CA ILE A 13 3.28 3.49 -2.27
C ILE A 13 3.38 4.94 -1.79
N ASN A 14 4.04 5.20 -0.66
CA ASN A 14 4.23 6.55 -0.15
C ASN A 14 5.18 7.38 -1.02
N THR A 15 6.28 6.79 -1.50
CA THR A 15 7.20 7.43 -2.45
C THR A 15 6.47 7.82 -3.74
N THR A 16 5.67 6.92 -4.29
CA THR A 16 4.84 7.17 -5.48
C THR A 16 3.81 8.27 -5.19
N GLY A 17 3.12 8.18 -4.05
CA GLY A 17 2.11 9.15 -3.62
C GLY A 17 2.66 10.57 -3.46
N SER A 18 3.90 10.73 -3.00
CA SER A 18 4.54 12.04 -2.83
C SER A 18 4.70 12.84 -4.14
N LYS A 19 4.61 12.16 -5.29
CA LYS A 19 4.76 12.73 -6.64
C LYS A 19 3.51 12.52 -7.51
N ALA A 20 2.41 12.04 -6.92
CA ALA A 20 1.14 11.84 -7.60
C ALA A 20 0.36 13.15 -7.70
N TYR A 21 0.66 13.96 -8.70
CA TYR A 21 -0.02 15.24 -8.94
C TYR A 21 -1.26 15.10 -9.84
N ASP A 22 -1.29 14.06 -10.68
CA ASP A 22 -2.44 13.77 -11.52
C ASP A 22 -3.56 13.06 -10.73
N ALA A 23 -4.81 13.44 -10.96
CA ALA A 23 -5.96 12.93 -10.22
C ALA A 23 -6.18 11.42 -10.42
N VAL A 24 -5.87 10.88 -11.60
CA VAL A 24 -5.95 9.44 -11.87
C VAL A 24 -4.85 8.72 -11.08
N MET A 25 -3.63 9.26 -11.09
CA MET A 25 -2.53 8.69 -10.32
C MET A 25 -2.78 8.74 -8.81
N GLN A 26 -3.35 9.82 -8.29
CA GLN A 26 -3.75 9.93 -6.88
C GLN A 26 -4.80 8.88 -6.50
N LYS A 27 -5.81 8.67 -7.37
CA LYS A 27 -6.82 7.65 -7.15
C LYS A 27 -6.20 6.25 -7.09
N CYS A 28 -5.25 5.94 -7.98
CA CYS A 28 -4.50 4.69 -7.94
C CYS A 28 -3.73 4.52 -6.62
N VAL A 29 -3.03 5.56 -6.15
CA VAL A 29 -2.31 5.53 -4.87
C VAL A 29 -3.24 5.25 -3.69
N ILE A 30 -4.43 5.87 -3.66
CA ILE A 30 -5.43 5.61 -2.62
C ILE A 30 -5.87 4.14 -2.65
N LEU A 31 -6.18 3.60 -3.84
CA LEU A 31 -6.55 2.20 -3.99
C LEU A 31 -5.44 1.25 -3.54
N MET A 32 -4.18 1.54 -3.89
CA MET A 32 -3.03 0.74 -3.43
C MET A 32 -2.88 0.74 -1.91
N LYS A 33 -3.15 1.88 -1.24
CA LYS A 33 -3.13 1.94 0.23
C LYS A 33 -4.23 1.07 0.84
N ASP A 34 -5.44 1.11 0.29
CA ASP A 34 -6.56 0.28 0.75
C ASP A 34 -6.24 -1.22 0.61
N GLU A 35 -5.73 -1.65 -0.55
CA GLU A 35 -5.34 -3.04 -0.77
C GLU A 35 -4.18 -3.48 0.14
N LEU A 36 -3.24 -2.57 0.45
CA LEU A 36 -2.17 -2.86 1.41
C LEU A 36 -2.71 -3.12 2.82
N GLU A 37 -3.69 -2.34 3.29
CA GLU A 37 -4.31 -2.57 4.61
C GLU A 37 -5.07 -3.90 4.64
N LYS A 38 -5.86 -4.21 3.60
CA LYS A 38 -6.51 -5.53 3.49
C LYS A 38 -5.51 -6.68 3.54
N ALA A 39 -4.38 -6.56 2.84
CA ALA A 39 -3.33 -7.56 2.87
C ALA A 39 -2.72 -7.74 4.27
N LYS A 40 -2.54 -6.64 5.04
CA LYS A 40 -2.06 -6.70 6.43
C LYS A 40 -3.07 -7.42 7.33
N GLU A 41 -4.35 -7.13 7.20
CA GLU A 41 -5.42 -7.81 7.95
C GLU A 41 -5.46 -9.31 7.63
N GLN A 42 -5.38 -9.69 6.35
CA GLN A 42 -5.35 -11.10 5.95
C GLN A 42 -4.16 -11.84 6.56
N ILE A 43 -2.97 -11.23 6.57
CA ILE A 43 -1.79 -11.82 7.24
C ILE A 43 -2.04 -11.98 8.74
N LEU A 44 -2.64 -10.99 9.39
CA LEU A 44 -2.92 -11.06 10.83
C LEU A 44 -3.93 -12.18 11.16
N ASN A 45 -4.93 -12.38 10.30
CA ASN A 45 -5.99 -13.38 10.51
C ASN A 45 -5.52 -14.84 10.35
N VAL A 46 -4.41 -15.08 9.65
CA VAL A 46 -3.84 -16.43 9.44
C VAL A 46 -2.63 -16.74 10.34
N LEU A 47 -2.25 -15.79 11.19
CA LEU A 47 -1.21 -15.94 12.21
C LEU A 47 -1.83 -16.24 13.58
#